data_AF-A0A6M1L3B9-F1
#
_entry.id   AF-A0A6M1L3B9-F1
#
_cell.length_a   1.000
_cell.length_b   1.000
_cell.length_c   1.000
_cell.angle_alpha   90.00
_cell.angle_beta   90.00
_cell.angle_gamma   90.00
#
_symmetry.space_group_name_H-M   'P 1'
#
loop_
_entity.id
_entity.type
_entity.pdbx_description
1 polymer ?
#
loop_
_entity_poly.entity_id
_entity_poly.type
_entity_poly.pdbx_seq_one_letter_code
_entity_poly.pdbx_strand_id
1 'polypeptide(L)'
;MKRNWEALVLKAFGGRNFQLTVLKNESVGDRYQRLLVDGGDLLRACGVHPTMWIRLWFDNAGRPHQRAYTLVDPDPDSGRFHLVFALHDGCAARWATTARPGDTIEATVQGSSFTLPDPAPGRLYLVGDAASLPAVNSLLDAAGPVSARIWLEYAHDGERDLPLRTRPHDEVVWVPRRDEGQHLVDTVTTALTDAQQDGLYWVACEAASTRGIVRHLRRGLGVGKEQVAALAYWRAR
;
A
#
# COMPACT_ATOMS: atom_id res chain seq x y z
N MET A 1 -9.42 -5.50 -28.95
CA MET A 1 -8.07 -5.20 -29.49
C MET A 1 -7.15 -4.43 -28.52
N LYS A 2 -7.66 -3.62 -27.56
CA LYS A 2 -6.83 -2.95 -26.54
C LYS A 2 -6.30 -3.84 -25.40
N ARG A 3 -6.92 -5.03 -25.19
CA ARG A 3 -6.56 -6.02 -24.16
C ARG A 3 -5.09 -6.42 -24.18
N ASN A 4 -4.46 -6.38 -25.35
CA ASN A 4 -3.11 -6.88 -25.51
C ASN A 4 -2.03 -5.84 -25.17
N TRP A 5 -2.24 -4.54 -25.36
CA TRP A 5 -1.11 -3.59 -25.29
C TRP A 5 -0.58 -3.38 -23.87
N GLU A 6 -1.45 -3.09 -22.89
CA GLU A 6 -0.99 -2.88 -21.50
C GLU A 6 -0.38 -4.16 -20.92
N ALA A 7 -1.02 -5.31 -21.13
CA ALA A 7 -0.49 -6.61 -20.69
C ALA A 7 0.82 -6.97 -21.43
N LEU A 8 0.95 -6.68 -22.72
CA LEU A 8 2.18 -6.88 -23.51
C LEU A 8 3.30 -5.95 -23.03
N VAL A 9 2.99 -4.69 -22.73
CA VAL A 9 3.96 -3.72 -22.18
C VAL A 9 4.45 -4.22 -20.82
N LEU A 10 3.55 -4.60 -19.91
CA LEU A 10 3.94 -5.12 -18.60
C LEU A 10 4.80 -6.39 -18.73
N LYS A 11 4.43 -7.32 -19.63
CA LYS A 11 5.22 -8.52 -19.92
C LYS A 11 6.59 -8.19 -20.53
N ALA A 12 6.67 -7.22 -21.42
CA ALA A 12 7.93 -6.76 -22.01
C ALA A 12 8.87 -6.14 -20.96
N PHE A 13 8.32 -5.56 -19.90
CA PHE A 13 9.05 -5.06 -18.74
C PHE A 13 9.20 -6.10 -17.60
N GLY A 14 9.11 -7.40 -17.91
CA GLY A 14 9.34 -8.49 -16.95
C GLY A 14 8.19 -8.78 -15.98
N GLY A 15 6.99 -8.25 -16.26
CA GLY A 15 5.79 -8.54 -15.48
C GLY A 15 5.43 -10.01 -15.54
N ARG A 16 5.22 -10.61 -14.37
CA ARG A 16 4.80 -12.01 -14.22
C ARG A 16 3.32 -12.07 -13.91
N ASN A 17 2.59 -12.87 -14.67
CA ASN A 17 1.14 -13.02 -14.54
C ASN A 17 0.81 -14.28 -13.76
N PHE A 18 -0.19 -14.17 -12.90
CA PHE A 18 -0.71 -15.22 -12.04
C PHE A 18 -2.23 -15.17 -12.05
N GLN A 19 -2.87 -16.26 -11.65
CA GLN A 19 -4.29 -16.30 -11.38
C GLN A 19 -4.48 -16.55 -9.90
N LEU A 20 -5.18 -15.65 -9.22
CA LEU A 20 -5.53 -15.81 -7.81
C LEU A 20 -6.90 -16.46 -7.71
N THR A 21 -7.10 -17.28 -6.69
CA THR A 21 -8.41 -17.88 -6.37
C THR A 21 -8.88 -17.38 -5.01
N VAL A 22 -10.11 -16.86 -4.93
CA VAL A 22 -10.70 -16.42 -3.67
C VAL A 22 -10.98 -17.65 -2.80
N LEU A 23 -10.50 -17.62 -1.56
CA LEU A 23 -10.76 -18.65 -0.55
C LEU A 23 -11.80 -18.19 0.47
N LYS A 24 -11.80 -16.89 0.81
CA LYS A 24 -12.72 -16.29 1.78
C LYS A 24 -12.95 -14.82 1.44
N ASN A 25 -14.13 -14.32 1.74
CA ASN A 25 -14.50 -12.92 1.61
C ASN A 25 -15.23 -12.45 2.88
N GLU A 26 -14.72 -11.39 3.52
CA GLU A 26 -15.21 -10.90 4.81
C GLU A 26 -15.34 -9.37 4.81
N SER A 27 -16.50 -8.86 5.23
CA SER A 27 -16.65 -7.44 5.52
C SER A 27 -15.83 -7.05 6.74
N VAL A 28 -15.08 -5.95 6.63
CA VAL A 28 -14.35 -5.31 7.72
C VAL A 28 -15.02 -3.96 7.98
N GLY A 29 -15.95 -3.94 8.94
CA GLY A 29 -16.90 -2.84 9.08
C GLY A 29 -17.73 -2.63 7.81
N ASP A 30 -18.17 -1.39 7.59
CA ASP A 30 -19.07 -1.07 6.47
C ASP A 30 -18.34 -0.60 5.20
N ARG A 31 -17.02 -0.43 5.28
CA ARG A 31 -16.24 0.30 4.27
C ARG A 31 -15.06 -0.47 3.70
N TYR A 32 -14.84 -1.69 4.16
CA TYR A 32 -13.74 -2.52 3.69
C TYR A 32 -14.19 -3.96 3.45
N GLN A 33 -13.62 -4.59 2.43
CA GLN A 33 -13.69 -6.05 2.22
C GLN A 33 -12.30 -6.63 2.35
N ARG A 34 -12.18 -7.75 3.06
CA ARG A 34 -10.94 -8.52 3.17
C ARG A 34 -11.14 -9.87 2.51
N LEU A 35 -10.35 -10.12 1.48
CA LEU A 35 -10.35 -11.40 0.77
C LEU A 35 -9.10 -12.17 1.16
N LEU A 36 -9.27 -13.43 1.57
CA LEU A 36 -8.19 -14.42 1.59
C LEU A 36 -8.13 -15.04 0.19
N VAL A 37 -6.95 -15.08 -0.40
CA VAL A 37 -6.73 -15.68 -1.72
C VAL A 37 -5.62 -16.72 -1.69
N ASP A 38 -5.74 -17.70 -2.59
CA ASP A 38 -4.66 -18.58 -3.00
C ASP A 38 -3.97 -17.96 -4.22
N GLY A 39 -2.70 -17.62 -4.08
CA GLY A 39 -1.88 -17.07 -5.18
C GLY A 39 -1.07 -18.11 -5.95
N GLY A 40 -1.21 -19.40 -5.61
CA GLY A 40 -0.36 -20.47 -6.14
C GLY A 40 1.12 -20.15 -5.94
N ASP A 41 1.90 -20.26 -7.01
CA ASP A 41 3.35 -20.05 -6.97
C ASP A 41 3.77 -18.57 -6.93
N LEU A 42 2.84 -17.61 -6.87
CA LEU A 42 3.17 -16.16 -6.92
C LEU A 42 4.24 -15.77 -5.90
N LEU A 43 4.03 -16.15 -4.63
CA LEU A 43 4.94 -15.75 -3.54
C LEU A 43 6.32 -16.41 -3.67
N ARG A 44 6.37 -17.69 -4.04
CA ARG A 44 7.63 -18.43 -4.25
C ARG A 44 8.40 -17.92 -5.46
N ALA A 45 7.70 -17.67 -6.57
CA ALA A 45 8.31 -17.19 -7.79
C ALA A 45 8.85 -15.77 -7.63
N CYS A 46 8.10 -14.89 -6.96
CA CYS A 46 8.44 -13.48 -6.87
C CYS A 46 9.32 -13.11 -5.67
N GLY A 47 9.33 -13.94 -4.63
CA GLY A 47 9.82 -13.53 -3.31
C GLY A 47 8.84 -12.57 -2.65
N VAL A 48 8.95 -12.46 -1.32
CA VAL A 48 8.12 -11.56 -0.51
C VAL A 48 9.01 -10.47 0.09
N HIS A 49 8.49 -9.26 0.13
CA HIS A 49 9.13 -8.11 0.76
C HIS A 49 8.09 -7.22 1.44
N PRO A 50 8.47 -6.38 2.42
CA PRO A 50 7.53 -5.42 2.99
C PRO A 50 7.03 -4.46 1.93
N THR A 51 5.79 -3.99 2.09
CA THR A 51 5.07 -3.09 1.17
C THR A 51 4.78 -3.69 -0.21
N MET A 52 4.93 -5.01 -0.37
CA MET A 52 4.67 -5.71 -1.63
C MET A 52 3.22 -5.54 -2.09
N TRP A 53 3.06 -5.26 -3.37
CA TRP A 53 1.77 -5.05 -4.02
C TRP A 53 1.71 -5.71 -5.39
N ILE A 54 0.50 -6.03 -5.83
CA ILE A 54 0.23 -6.66 -7.12
C ILE A 54 -0.85 -5.89 -7.87
N ARG A 55 -0.85 -5.99 -9.20
CA ARG A 55 -1.90 -5.41 -10.05
C ARG A 55 -2.96 -6.46 -10.28
N LEU A 56 -4.18 -6.20 -9.86
CA LEU A 56 -5.34 -7.03 -10.17
C LEU A 56 -6.08 -6.47 -11.38
N TRP A 57 -6.56 -7.35 -12.26
CA TRP A 57 -7.28 -6.97 -13.47
C TRP A 57 -8.77 -7.24 -13.33
N PHE A 58 -9.55 -6.15 -13.33
CA PHE A 58 -11.01 -6.19 -13.22
C PHE A 58 -11.64 -5.99 -14.60
N ASP A 59 -12.77 -6.65 -14.84
CA ASP A 59 -13.64 -6.26 -15.94
C ASP A 59 -14.41 -4.99 -15.58
N ASN A 60 -14.41 -4.03 -16.49
CA ASN A 60 -15.22 -2.81 -16.40
C ASN A 60 -16.01 -2.62 -17.69
N ALA A 61 -17.14 -3.33 -17.79
CA ALA A 61 -18.01 -3.34 -18.96
C ALA A 61 -17.28 -3.81 -20.23
N GLY A 62 -16.59 -4.96 -20.14
CA GLY A 62 -15.84 -5.57 -21.24
C GLY A 62 -14.47 -4.93 -21.50
N ARG A 63 -14.04 -3.98 -20.66
CA ARG A 63 -12.72 -3.34 -20.74
C ARG A 63 -11.87 -3.70 -19.52
N PRO A 64 -10.63 -4.17 -19.71
CA PRO A 64 -9.75 -4.47 -18.58
C PRO A 64 -9.41 -3.18 -17.84
N HIS A 65 -9.40 -3.26 -16.51
CA HIS A 65 -9.13 -2.15 -15.63
C HIS A 65 -8.30 -2.63 -14.45
N GLN A 66 -7.07 -2.12 -14.33
CA GLN A 66 -6.14 -2.59 -13.30
C GLN A 66 -6.17 -1.71 -12.04
N ARG A 67 -5.99 -2.33 -10.86
CA ARG A 67 -5.73 -1.65 -9.59
C ARG A 67 -4.63 -2.37 -8.81
N ALA A 68 -3.79 -1.61 -8.13
CA ALA A 68 -2.76 -2.14 -7.26
C ALA A 68 -3.33 -2.40 -5.86
N TYR A 69 -2.96 -3.54 -5.27
CA TYR A 69 -3.32 -3.90 -3.90
C TYR A 69 -2.10 -4.46 -3.17
N THR A 70 -1.90 -4.02 -1.94
CA THR A 70 -0.85 -4.51 -1.05
C THR A 70 -1.23 -5.89 -0.51
N LEU A 71 -0.25 -6.79 -0.45
CA LEU A 71 -0.41 -8.09 0.19
C LEU A 71 -0.44 -7.93 1.70
N VAL A 72 -1.40 -8.58 2.34
CA VAL A 72 -1.50 -8.66 3.81
C VAL A 72 -1.22 -10.10 4.23
N ASP A 73 -0.28 -10.27 5.16
CA ASP A 73 0.13 -11.59 5.69
C ASP A 73 0.44 -12.63 4.61
N PRO A 74 1.36 -12.33 3.66
CA PRO A 74 1.78 -13.31 2.68
C PRO A 74 2.51 -14.48 3.34
N ASP A 75 2.03 -15.69 3.08
CA ASP A 75 2.60 -16.95 3.52
C ASP A 75 3.17 -17.73 2.31
N PRO A 76 4.50 -17.67 2.08
CA PRO A 76 5.13 -18.38 0.98
C PRO A 76 4.98 -19.90 1.04
N ASP A 77 4.73 -20.48 2.23
CA ASP A 77 4.62 -21.92 2.37
C ASP A 77 3.29 -22.43 1.81
N SER A 78 2.18 -21.75 2.15
CA SER A 78 0.85 -22.09 1.64
C SER A 78 0.48 -21.37 0.33
N GLY A 79 1.21 -20.34 -0.08
CA GLY A 79 0.89 -19.50 -1.25
C GLY A 79 -0.26 -18.51 -1.01
N ARG A 80 -0.72 -18.38 0.25
CA ARG A 80 -1.92 -17.62 0.61
C ARG A 80 -1.57 -16.24 1.13
N PHE A 81 -2.46 -15.29 0.90
CA PHE A 81 -2.37 -13.95 1.44
C PHE A 81 -3.74 -13.28 1.45
N HIS A 82 -3.86 -12.18 2.18
CA HIS A 82 -5.04 -11.34 2.17
C HIS A 82 -4.87 -10.12 1.27
N LEU A 83 -6.00 -9.63 0.77
CA LEU A 83 -6.14 -8.36 0.07
C LEU A 83 -7.26 -7.57 0.75
N VAL A 84 -7.02 -6.28 1.00
CA VAL A 84 -8.00 -5.39 1.63
C VAL A 84 -8.45 -4.34 0.62
N PHE A 85 -9.75 -4.24 0.44
CA PHE A 85 -10.40 -3.35 -0.52
C PHE A 85 -11.18 -2.28 0.21
N ALA A 86 -10.80 -1.01 0.02
CA ALA A 86 -11.67 0.11 0.37
C ALA A 86 -12.92 0.11 -0.54
N LEU A 87 -14.09 0.24 0.06
CA LEU A 87 -15.37 0.28 -0.64
C LEU A 87 -15.70 1.71 -1.04
N HIS A 88 -15.60 1.95 -2.35
CA HIS A 88 -15.96 3.19 -3.00
C HIS A 88 -16.52 2.88 -4.40
N ASP A 89 -16.95 3.87 -5.16
CA ASP A 89 -17.43 3.65 -6.52
C ASP A 89 -16.31 3.12 -7.43
N GLY A 90 -16.50 1.94 -8.02
CA GLY A 90 -15.54 1.35 -8.95
C GLY A 90 -15.74 -0.13 -9.19
N CYS A 91 -15.18 -0.66 -10.28
CA CYS A 91 -15.27 -2.08 -10.61
C CYS A 91 -14.57 -2.96 -9.58
N ALA A 92 -13.46 -2.50 -8.99
CA ALA A 92 -12.72 -3.28 -8.00
C ALA A 92 -13.51 -3.47 -6.70
N ALA A 93 -14.11 -2.40 -6.16
CA ALA A 93 -14.98 -2.49 -4.99
C ALA A 93 -16.24 -3.33 -5.27
N ARG A 94 -16.88 -3.15 -6.44
CA ARG A 94 -18.03 -3.97 -6.83
C ARG A 94 -17.68 -5.46 -6.91
N TRP A 95 -16.55 -5.79 -7.54
CA TRP A 95 -16.07 -7.16 -7.62
C TRP A 95 -15.80 -7.73 -6.23
N ALA A 96 -15.08 -7.00 -5.37
CA ALA A 96 -14.74 -7.45 -4.02
C ALA A 96 -15.99 -7.74 -3.18
N THR A 97 -17.03 -6.91 -3.26
CA THR A 97 -18.29 -7.14 -2.52
C THR A 97 -19.06 -8.38 -2.99
N THR A 98 -18.93 -8.76 -4.26
CA THR A 98 -19.67 -9.91 -4.83
C THR A 98 -18.86 -11.19 -4.92
N ALA A 99 -17.54 -11.11 -4.74
CA ALA A 99 -16.62 -12.24 -4.89
C ALA A 99 -16.95 -13.37 -3.92
N ARG A 100 -16.88 -14.61 -4.40
CA ARG A 100 -17.17 -15.82 -3.64
C ARG A 100 -15.96 -16.76 -3.66
N PRO A 101 -15.83 -17.65 -2.66
CA PRO A 101 -14.85 -18.72 -2.73
C PRO A 101 -14.95 -19.48 -4.05
N GLY A 102 -13.80 -19.67 -4.71
CA GLY A 102 -13.69 -20.26 -6.05
C GLY A 102 -13.64 -19.26 -7.21
N ASP A 103 -14.04 -17.99 -7.00
CA ASP A 103 -13.88 -16.95 -8.02
C ASP A 103 -12.39 -16.68 -8.25
N THR A 104 -12.02 -16.38 -9.50
CA THR A 104 -10.64 -16.12 -9.90
C THR A 104 -10.43 -14.71 -10.39
N ILE A 105 -9.23 -14.17 -10.19
CA ILE A 105 -8.82 -12.88 -10.74
C ILE A 105 -7.38 -12.92 -11.25
N GLU A 106 -7.13 -12.31 -12.40
CA GLU A 106 -5.78 -12.18 -12.95
C GLU A 106 -4.98 -11.16 -12.14
N ALA A 107 -3.73 -11.52 -11.84
CA ALA A 107 -2.77 -10.67 -11.14
C ALA A 107 -1.47 -10.53 -11.94
N THR A 108 -0.85 -9.36 -11.88
CA THR A 108 0.48 -9.10 -12.42
C THR A 108 1.39 -8.55 -11.32
N VAL A 109 2.55 -9.20 -11.11
CA VAL A 109 3.62 -8.68 -10.26
C VAL A 109 4.59 -7.91 -11.14
N GLN A 110 4.63 -6.59 -10.98
CA GLN A 110 5.55 -5.72 -11.72
C GLN A 110 5.71 -4.37 -11.03
N GLY A 111 6.97 -3.96 -10.81
CA GLY A 111 7.31 -2.66 -10.21
C GLY A 111 7.15 -2.59 -8.69
N SER A 112 6.79 -3.70 -8.05
CA SER A 112 6.84 -3.83 -6.60
C SER A 112 8.23 -4.34 -6.20
N SER A 113 8.94 -3.54 -5.43
CA SER A 113 10.24 -3.87 -4.87
C SER A 113 10.50 -2.90 -3.72
N PHE A 114 10.90 -3.43 -2.57
CA PHE A 114 11.36 -2.61 -1.47
C PHE A 114 12.31 -3.43 -0.61
N THR A 115 13.39 -2.81 -0.18
CA THR A 115 14.38 -3.40 0.72
C THR A 115 14.66 -2.39 1.82
N LEU A 116 14.59 -2.84 3.08
CA LEU A 116 15.07 -2.03 4.19
C LEU A 116 16.58 -1.80 4.02
N PRO A 117 17.08 -0.57 4.25
CA PRO A 117 18.52 -0.29 4.19
C PRO A 117 19.32 -1.21 5.11
N ASP A 118 20.54 -1.55 4.66
CA ASP A 118 21.57 -2.22 5.46
C ASP A 118 22.84 -1.34 5.43
N PRO A 119 23.28 -0.75 6.56
CA PRO A 119 22.73 -0.93 7.91
C PRO A 119 21.32 -0.36 8.08
N ALA A 120 20.58 -0.90 9.06
CA ALA A 120 19.23 -0.47 9.38
C ALA A 120 19.17 1.04 9.70
N PRO A 121 18.10 1.75 9.32
CA PRO A 121 17.92 3.16 9.66
C PRO A 121 17.76 3.32 11.18
N GLY A 122 18.15 4.47 11.71
CA GLY A 122 17.97 4.79 13.13
C GLY A 122 16.50 5.01 13.50
N ARG A 123 15.69 5.48 12.54
CA ARG A 123 14.25 5.67 12.71
C ARG A 123 13.48 5.62 11.39
N LEU A 124 12.25 5.11 11.45
CA LEU A 124 11.29 5.19 10.36
C LEU A 124 10.37 6.40 10.50
N TYR A 125 10.12 7.09 9.40
CA TYR A 125 9.12 8.17 9.28
C TYR A 125 8.08 7.76 8.25
N LEU A 126 6.95 7.26 8.72
CA LEU A 126 5.91 6.65 7.89
C LEU A 126 4.75 7.63 7.74
N VAL A 127 4.37 7.94 6.50
CA VAL A 127 3.19 8.78 6.22
C VAL A 127 2.26 8.02 5.29
N GLY A 128 1.01 7.87 5.70
CA GLY A 128 0.03 7.11 4.95
C GLY A 128 -1.42 7.48 5.26
N ASP A 129 -2.31 6.62 4.78
CA ASP A 129 -3.75 6.66 5.01
C ASP A 129 -4.28 5.22 5.07
N ALA A 130 -5.60 5.03 5.18
CA ALA A 130 -6.19 3.70 5.25
C ALA A 130 -5.87 2.79 4.04
N ALA A 131 -5.63 3.35 2.84
CA ALA A 131 -5.28 2.58 1.66
C ALA A 131 -3.84 2.02 1.73
N SER A 132 -2.94 2.71 2.43
CA SER A 132 -1.55 2.29 2.61
C SER A 132 -1.25 1.60 3.93
N LEU A 133 -2.23 1.55 4.85
CA LEU A 133 -2.12 0.87 6.14
C LEU A 133 -1.61 -0.59 6.07
N PRO A 134 -2.05 -1.43 5.11
CA PRO A 134 -1.42 -2.74 4.88
C PRO A 134 0.10 -2.70 4.69
N ALA A 135 0.59 -1.73 3.93
CA ALA A 135 2.02 -1.59 3.65
C ALA A 135 2.76 -1.08 4.88
N VAL A 136 2.19 -0.11 5.60
CA VAL A 136 2.72 0.36 6.89
C VAL A 136 2.90 -0.80 7.86
N ASN A 137 1.89 -1.65 8.03
CA ASN A 137 1.97 -2.83 8.89
C ASN A 137 3.09 -3.78 8.49
N SER A 138 3.17 -4.14 7.20
CA SER A 138 4.23 -5.03 6.71
C SER A 138 5.64 -4.45 6.91
N LEU A 139 5.78 -3.11 6.85
CA LEU A 139 7.04 -2.43 7.06
C LEU A 139 7.41 -2.40 8.55
N LEU A 140 6.45 -2.16 9.45
CA LEU A 140 6.66 -2.26 10.90
C LEU A 140 7.09 -3.66 11.31
N ASP A 141 6.44 -4.69 10.75
CA ASP A 141 6.79 -6.09 10.99
C ASP A 141 8.22 -6.41 10.53
N ALA A 142 8.61 -5.92 9.35
CA ALA A 142 9.95 -6.16 8.79
C ALA A 142 11.06 -5.34 9.47
N ALA A 143 10.74 -4.18 10.04
CA ALA A 143 11.72 -3.27 10.65
C ALA A 143 12.22 -3.71 12.03
N GLY A 144 11.65 -4.78 12.60
CA GLY A 144 12.12 -5.37 13.85
C GLY A 144 12.12 -4.37 15.02
N PRO A 145 13.28 -3.99 15.58
CA PRO A 145 13.38 -3.05 16.71
C PRO A 145 13.45 -1.57 16.31
N VAL A 146 13.52 -1.22 15.01
CA VAL A 146 13.66 0.18 14.58
C VAL A 146 12.38 0.95 14.87
N SER A 147 12.48 2.00 15.68
CA SER A 147 11.33 2.84 16.04
C SER A 147 10.72 3.56 14.84
N ALA A 148 9.40 3.79 14.89
CA ALA A 148 8.69 4.54 13.87
C ALA A 148 7.99 5.79 14.44
N ARG A 149 7.97 6.86 13.66
CA ARG A 149 7.01 7.97 13.79
C ARG A 149 6.06 7.91 12.61
N ILE A 150 4.78 7.79 12.90
CA ILE A 150 3.75 7.41 11.93
C ILE A 150 2.70 8.51 11.90
N TRP A 151 2.42 9.04 10.71
CA TRP A 151 1.27 9.92 10.46
C TRP A 151 0.30 9.17 9.55
N LEU A 152 -0.91 8.89 10.07
CA LEU A 152 -1.97 8.26 9.30
C LEU A 152 -3.14 9.20 9.15
N GLU A 153 -3.46 9.54 7.91
CA GLU A 153 -4.69 10.27 7.60
C GLU A 153 -5.90 9.33 7.67
N TYR A 154 -7.00 9.83 8.26
CA TYR A 154 -8.28 9.13 8.29
C TYR A 154 -9.41 10.02 7.77
N ALA A 155 -10.25 9.48 6.87
CA ALA A 155 -11.41 10.14 6.30
C ALA A 155 -12.68 9.98 7.15
N HIS A 156 -12.74 8.95 7.99
CA HIS A 156 -13.82 8.72 8.95
C HIS A 156 -13.31 7.99 10.19
N ASP A 157 -13.98 8.16 11.33
CA ASP A 157 -13.47 7.68 12.63
C ASP A 157 -13.23 6.17 12.66
N GLY A 158 -14.07 5.38 11.97
CA GLY A 158 -13.90 3.92 11.91
C GLY A 158 -12.61 3.44 11.22
N GLU A 159 -11.85 4.29 10.52
CA GLU A 159 -10.53 3.88 9.99
C GLU A 159 -9.49 3.76 11.10
N ARG A 160 -9.71 4.44 12.24
CA ARG A 160 -8.81 4.35 13.40
C ARG A 160 -8.90 3.00 14.11
N ASP A 161 -9.97 2.24 13.85
CA ASP A 161 -10.18 0.88 14.35
C ASP A 161 -9.56 -0.18 13.42
N LEU A 162 -9.07 0.21 12.23
CA LEU A 162 -8.36 -0.71 11.35
C LEU A 162 -7.06 -1.20 12.01
N PRO A 163 -6.66 -2.46 11.80
CA PRO A 163 -5.47 -3.00 12.44
C PRO A 163 -4.21 -2.19 12.09
N LEU A 164 -3.57 -1.63 13.12
CA LEU A 164 -2.27 -0.99 13.05
C LEU A 164 -1.29 -1.75 13.96
N ARG A 165 -0.23 -2.31 13.38
CA ARG A 165 0.74 -3.18 14.07
C ARG A 165 1.86 -2.40 14.75
N THR A 166 1.50 -1.33 15.45
CA THR A 166 2.48 -0.55 16.20
C THR A 166 3.05 -1.35 17.36
N ARG A 167 4.32 -1.05 17.65
CA ARG A 167 5.07 -1.56 18.80
C ARG A 167 5.03 -0.52 19.93
N PRO A 168 5.32 -0.88 21.18
CA PRO A 168 5.24 0.06 22.32
C PRO A 168 6.11 1.32 22.19
N HIS A 169 7.16 1.28 21.36
CA HIS A 169 8.09 2.39 21.13
C HIS A 169 7.76 3.19 19.84
N ASP A 170 6.68 2.85 19.13
CA ASP A 170 6.23 3.60 17.96
C ASP A 170 5.34 4.77 18.36
N GLU A 171 5.51 5.89 17.68
CA GLU A 171 4.68 7.08 17.84
C GLU A 171 3.68 7.17 16.69
N VAL A 172 2.39 7.28 17.01
CA VAL A 172 1.31 7.41 16.01
C VAL A 172 0.59 8.74 16.17
N VAL A 173 0.46 9.45 15.05
CA VAL A 173 -0.35 10.66 14.92
C VAL A 173 -1.45 10.37 13.90
N TRP A 174 -2.68 10.24 14.39
CA TRP A 174 -3.86 10.18 13.52
C TRP A 174 -4.26 11.58 13.09
N VAL A 175 -4.38 11.82 11.79
CA VAL A 175 -4.68 13.13 11.20
C VAL A 175 -6.04 13.08 10.50
N PRO A 176 -7.04 13.87 10.90
CA PRO A 176 -8.32 13.88 10.18
C PRO A 176 -8.12 14.47 8.79
N ARG A 177 -8.67 13.81 7.76
CA ARG A 177 -8.65 14.34 6.39
C ARG A 177 -9.44 15.64 6.32
N ARG A 178 -8.76 16.74 6.00
CA ARG A 178 -9.32 18.09 5.84
C ARG A 178 -8.64 18.80 4.69
N ASP A 179 -9.33 19.76 4.09
CA ASP A 179 -8.80 20.61 3.04
C ASP A 179 -8.15 19.80 1.91
N GLU A 180 -8.89 18.77 1.44
CA GLU A 180 -8.46 17.84 0.39
C GLU A 180 -7.14 17.08 0.67
N GLY A 181 -6.75 17.00 1.94
CA GLY A 181 -5.53 16.34 2.40
C GLY A 181 -4.37 17.31 2.67
N GLN A 182 -4.60 18.63 2.58
CA GLN A 182 -3.60 19.63 2.94
C GLN A 182 -3.26 19.58 4.43
N HIS A 183 -4.22 19.25 5.30
CA HIS A 183 -3.98 19.16 6.74
C HIS A 183 -2.93 18.09 7.10
N LEU A 184 -2.90 16.95 6.39
CA LEU A 184 -1.83 15.96 6.54
C LEU A 184 -0.46 16.55 6.16
N VAL A 185 -0.40 17.25 5.03
CA VAL A 185 0.84 17.89 4.55
C VAL A 185 1.35 18.89 5.58
N ASP A 186 0.49 19.79 6.07
CA ASP A 186 0.87 20.81 7.04
C ASP A 186 1.32 20.19 8.37
N THR A 187 0.61 19.16 8.84
CA THR A 187 0.96 18.42 10.07
C THR A 187 2.34 17.79 9.97
N VAL A 188 2.62 17.09 8.87
CA VAL A 188 3.91 16.43 8.64
C VAL A 188 5.03 17.45 8.45
N THR A 189 4.82 18.49 7.65
CA THR A 189 5.86 19.50 7.39
C THR A 189 6.17 20.35 8.62
N THR A 190 5.18 20.63 9.47
CA THR A 190 5.39 21.30 10.77
C THR A 190 6.17 20.41 11.74
N ALA A 191 5.93 19.10 11.71
CA ALA A 191 6.57 18.16 12.62
C ALA A 191 7.98 17.72 12.20
N LEU A 192 8.34 17.88 10.93
CA LEU A 192 9.64 17.55 10.34
C LEU A 192 10.34 18.83 9.88
N THR A 193 11.10 19.45 10.79
CA THR A 193 11.80 20.71 10.55
C THR A 193 13.23 20.56 10.06
N ASP A 194 13.79 19.35 10.16
CA ASP A 194 15.18 19.03 9.87
C ASP A 194 15.32 17.61 9.31
N ALA A 195 16.32 17.42 8.44
CA ALA A 195 16.64 16.11 7.89
C ALA A 195 17.33 15.22 8.93
N GLN A 196 16.83 14.01 9.09
CA GLN A 196 17.37 13.03 10.02
C GLN A 196 18.38 12.16 9.25
N GLN A 197 19.65 12.22 9.66
CA GLN A 197 20.75 11.63 8.87
C GLN A 197 20.60 10.12 8.66
N ASP A 198 20.03 9.41 9.63
CA ASP A 198 19.79 7.97 9.63
C ASP A 198 18.29 7.61 9.49
N GLY A 199 17.46 8.59 9.10
CA GLY A 199 16.03 8.40 8.90
C GLY A 199 15.71 7.73 7.56
N LEU A 200 14.74 6.81 7.58
CA LEU A 200 14.07 6.31 6.37
C LEU A 200 12.64 6.86 6.33
N TYR A 201 12.32 7.58 5.27
CA TYR A 201 11.02 8.18 5.04
C TYR A 201 10.23 7.35 4.03
N TRP A 202 9.08 6.85 4.45
CA TRP A 202 8.17 6.11 3.59
C TRP A 202 6.84 6.87 3.48
N VAL A 203 6.48 7.29 2.27
CA VAL A 203 5.33 8.18 2.03
C VAL A 203 4.41 7.57 0.98
N ALA A 204 3.23 7.13 1.39
CA ALA A 204 2.23 6.65 0.44
C ALA A 204 0.80 6.96 0.89
N CYS A 205 0.19 7.95 0.25
CA CYS A 205 -1.20 8.33 0.49
C CYS A 205 -1.82 8.85 -0.83
N GLU A 206 -2.71 9.82 -0.75
CA GLU A 206 -3.21 10.57 -1.91
C GLU A 206 -2.07 11.26 -2.68
N ALA A 207 -2.18 11.34 -4.00
CA ALA A 207 -1.13 11.78 -4.90
C ALA A 207 -0.64 13.22 -4.68
N ALA A 208 -1.52 14.19 -4.42
CA ALA A 208 -1.15 15.57 -4.10
C ALA A 208 -0.47 15.66 -2.73
N SER A 209 -1.02 15.01 -1.69
CA SER A 209 -0.40 14.97 -0.36
C SER A 209 0.99 14.33 -0.41
N THR A 210 1.12 13.17 -1.07
CA THR A 210 2.40 12.48 -1.29
C THR A 210 3.42 13.41 -1.95
N ARG A 211 3.04 14.10 -3.03
CA ARG A 211 3.93 15.06 -3.72
C ARG A 211 4.32 16.24 -2.84
N GLY A 212 3.40 16.76 -2.03
CA GLY A 212 3.65 17.88 -1.12
C GLY A 212 4.67 17.52 -0.05
N ILE A 213 4.48 16.38 0.61
CA ILE A 213 5.38 15.87 1.64
C ILE A 213 6.76 15.55 1.06
N VAL A 214 6.83 14.81 -0.07
CA VAL A 214 8.11 14.48 -0.72
C VAL A 214 8.85 15.74 -1.17
N ARG A 215 8.14 16.77 -1.64
CA ARG A 215 8.75 18.07 -1.97
C ARG A 215 9.38 18.71 -0.75
N HIS A 216 8.69 18.73 0.39
CA HIS A 216 9.23 19.25 1.65
C HIS A 216 10.50 18.50 2.06
N LEU A 217 10.45 17.16 2.10
CA LEU A 217 11.60 16.34 2.47
C LEU A 217 12.82 16.59 1.56
N ARG A 218 12.61 16.56 0.24
CA ARG A 218 13.71 16.61 -0.75
C ARG A 218 14.23 18.02 -0.98
N ARG A 219 13.35 19.02 -1.07
CA ARG A 219 13.70 20.41 -1.42
C ARG A 219 13.76 21.34 -0.22
N GLY A 220 12.93 21.10 0.79
CA GLY A 220 12.92 21.90 2.02
C GLY A 220 14.02 21.45 2.98
N LEU A 221 14.11 20.14 3.26
CA LEU A 221 15.03 19.59 4.26
C LEU A 221 16.33 19.01 3.67
N GLY A 222 16.39 18.77 2.35
CA GLY A 222 17.56 18.20 1.70
C GLY A 222 17.76 16.70 1.92
N VAL A 223 16.70 15.95 2.30
CA VAL A 223 16.77 14.50 2.52
C VAL A 223 17.24 13.77 1.25
N GLY A 224 18.16 12.81 1.41
CA GLY A 224 18.72 12.02 0.32
C GLY A 224 17.67 11.20 -0.42
N LYS A 225 17.89 10.90 -1.72
CA LYS A 225 16.90 10.14 -2.52
C LYS A 225 16.74 8.71 -2.00
N GLU A 226 17.85 8.13 -1.53
CA GLU A 226 17.90 6.77 -0.99
C GLU A 226 17.21 6.66 0.37
N GLN A 227 16.97 7.79 1.04
CA GLN A 227 16.23 7.86 2.31
C GLN A 227 14.73 8.04 2.11
N VAL A 228 14.24 8.26 0.88
CA VAL A 228 12.82 8.51 0.62
C VAL A 228 12.26 7.44 -0.33
N ALA A 229 11.42 6.57 0.21
CA ALA A 229 10.56 5.69 -0.57
C ALA A 229 9.16 6.32 -0.65
N ALA A 230 8.68 6.63 -1.85
CA ALA A 230 7.36 7.24 -2.01
C ALA A 230 6.59 6.67 -3.20
N LEU A 231 5.29 6.46 -3.00
CA LEU A 231 4.37 6.00 -4.03
C LEU A 231 2.98 6.57 -3.77
N ALA A 232 2.42 7.28 -4.74
CA ALA A 232 1.03 7.74 -4.66
C ALA A 232 0.08 6.54 -4.86
N TYR A 233 -0.69 6.16 -3.84
CA TYR A 233 -1.55 4.97 -3.87
C TYR A 233 -2.86 5.24 -4.61
N TRP A 234 -3.38 6.44 -4.46
CA TRP A 234 -4.60 6.87 -5.13
C TRP A 234 -4.54 8.37 -5.45
N ARG A 235 -5.51 8.82 -6.23
CA ARG A 235 -5.65 10.22 -6.62
C ARG A 235 -7.11 10.62 -6.48
N ALA A 236 -7.37 11.68 -5.74
CA ALA A 236 -8.70 12.30 -5.71
C ALA A 236 -9.01 12.84 -7.12
N ARG A 237 -10.27 12.68 -7.55
CA ARG A 237 -10.71 13.18 -8.85
C ARG A 237 -11.01 14.66 -8.79
#